data_AF-A0A2V5J9Q4-F1
#
_entry.id   AF-A0A2V5J9Q4-F1
#
_cell.length_a   1.000
_cell.length_b   1.000
_cell.length_c   1.000
_cell.angle_alpha   90.00
_cell.angle_beta   90.00
_cell.angle_gamma   90.00
#
_symmetry.space_group_name_H-M   'P 1'
#
loop_
_entity.id
_entity.type
_entity.pdbx_description
1 polymer ?
#
loop_
_entity_poly.entity_id
_entity_poly.type
_entity_poly.pdbx_seq_one_letter_code
_entity_poly.pdbx_strand_id
1 'polypeptide(L)' 'MAKIEEPKVTPERLMQFGFAYAPPLIIGAATANKVFDTLASGAKNVEEVSRKTGASIRGLRAIMNALVGLELLKKSG' A
#
# COMPACT_ATOMS: atom_id res chain seq x y z
N MET A 1 28.90 -2.13 30.85
CA MET A 1 27.86 -1.46 30.02
C MET A 1 27.98 -2.00 28.62
N ALA A 2 26.91 -2.58 28.06
CA ALA A 2 26.91 -3.00 26.67
C ALA A 2 26.95 -1.74 25.79
N LYS A 3 27.87 -1.71 24.82
CA LYS A 3 27.99 -0.61 23.87
C LYS A 3 26.78 -0.68 22.94
N ILE A 4 25.90 0.31 22.98
CA ILE A 4 24.82 0.43 22.00
C ILE A 4 25.50 0.86 20.70
N GLU A 5 25.55 -0.02 19.70
CA GLU A 5 25.97 0.37 18.36
C GLU A 5 24.91 1.31 17.78
N GLU A 6 25.31 2.53 17.46
CA GLU A 6 24.44 3.47 16.76
C GLU A 6 24.20 2.97 15.34
N PRO A 7 22.93 2.87 14.89
CA PRO A 7 22.64 2.43 13.53
C PRO A 7 23.27 3.39 12.53
N LYS A 8 24.16 2.87 11.70
CA LYS A 8 24.91 3.65 10.72
C LYS A 8 23.94 4.23 9.69
N VAL A 9 23.84 5.56 9.65
CA VAL A 9 23.11 6.26 8.59
C VAL A 9 23.83 6.01 7.27
N THR A 10 23.14 5.39 6.31
CA THR A 10 23.66 5.18 4.95
C THR A 10 22.85 5.96 3.93
N PRO A 11 23.42 6.33 2.77
CA PRO A 11 22.67 6.95 1.68
C PRO A 11 21.43 6.14 1.28
N GLU A 12 21.53 4.81 1.22
CA GLU A 12 20.43 3.92 0.86
C GLU A 12 19.28 4.04 1.88
N ARG A 13 19.61 4.14 3.17
CA ARG A 13 18.60 4.31 4.21
C ARG A 13 17.90 5.66 4.11
N LEU A 14 18.63 6.73 3.76
CA LEU A 14 18.05 8.05 3.50
C LEU A 14 17.17 8.04 2.24
N MET A 15 17.58 7.35 1.18
CA MET A 15 16.79 7.21 -0.04
C MET A 15 15.46 6.49 0.20
N GLN A 16 15.44 5.47 1.07
CA GLN A 16 14.19 4.83 1.49
C GLN A 16 13.20 5.82 2.15
N PHE A 17 13.71 6.84 2.85
CA PHE A 17 12.87 7.89 3.43
C PHE A 17 12.43 8.96 2.42
N GLY A 18 13.10 9.09 1.27
CA GLY A 18 12.71 10.02 0.20
C GLY A 18 11.28 9.81 -0.31
N PHE A 19 10.74 8.60 -0.14
CA PHE A 19 9.37 8.24 -0.50
C PHE A 19 8.49 7.90 0.73
N ALA A 20 8.90 8.27 1.94
CA ALA A 20 8.18 7.96 3.18
C ALA A 20 6.79 8.62 3.28
N TYR A 21 6.53 9.66 2.50
CA TYR A 21 5.20 10.27 2.38
C TYR A 21 4.20 9.39 1.61
N ALA A 22 4.68 8.46 0.76
CA ALA A 22 3.81 7.71 -0.12
C ALA A 22 2.96 6.63 0.59
N PRO A 23 3.49 5.80 1.51
CA PRO A 23 2.67 4.83 2.24
C PRO A 23 1.41 5.41 2.89
N PRO A 24 1.46 6.51 3.69
CA PRO A 24 0.24 7.07 4.26
C PRO A 24 -0.73 7.61 3.20
N LEU A 25 -0.24 8.17 2.08
CA LEU A 25 -1.12 8.61 0.98
C LEU A 25 -1.78 7.44 0.25
N ILE A 26 -1.06 6.33 0.03
CA ILE A 26 -1.58 5.10 -0.59
C ILE A 26 -2.70 4.52 0.28
N ILE A 27 -2.46 4.41 1.60
CA ILE A 27 -3.45 3.93 2.57
C ILE A 27 -4.67 4.86 2.61
N GLY A 28 -4.44 6.17 2.63
CA GLY A 28 -5.51 7.17 2.58
C GLY A 28 -6.35 7.06 1.31
N ALA A 29 -5.72 6.92 0.13
CA ALA A 29 -6.43 6.76 -1.13
C ALA A 29 -7.24 5.46 -1.19
N ALA A 30 -6.70 4.35 -0.67
CA ALA A 30 -7.41 3.08 -0.57
C ALA A 30 -8.64 3.17 0.33
N THR A 31 -8.52 3.87 1.47
CA THR A 31 -9.62 4.13 2.40
C THR A 31 -10.68 5.02 1.77
N ALA A 32 -10.28 6.15 1.17
CA ALA A 32 -11.18 7.08 0.51
C ALA A 32 -11.98 6.44 -0.64
N ASN A 33 -11.39 5.45 -1.32
CA ASN A 33 -12.03 4.68 -2.39
C ASN A 33 -12.64 3.35 -1.91
N LYS A 34 -12.79 3.14 -0.59
CA LYS A 34 -13.46 1.96 0.00
C LYS A 34 -12.88 0.61 -0.45
N VAL A 35 -11.57 0.55 -0.73
CA VAL A 35 -10.90 -0.68 -1.20
C VAL A 35 -10.93 -1.74 -0.10
N PHE A 36 -10.59 -1.38 1.14
CA PHE A 36 -10.57 -2.31 2.27
C PHE A 36 -11.98 -2.83 2.60
N ASP A 37 -12.98 -1.95 2.68
CA ASP A 37 -14.38 -2.34 2.92
C ASP A 37 -14.89 -3.29 1.84
N THR A 38 -14.54 -3.02 0.58
CA THR A 38 -14.92 -3.86 -0.55
C THR A 38 -14.30 -5.25 -0.44
N LEU A 39 -13.06 -5.36 0.02
CA LEU A 39 -12.33 -6.63 0.18
C LEU A 39 -12.66 -7.36 1.49
N ALA A 40 -13.21 -6.68 2.51
CA ALA A 40 -13.61 -7.29 3.78
C ALA A 40 -14.68 -8.38 3.61
N SER A 41 -15.47 -8.30 2.53
CA SER A 41 -16.46 -9.33 2.15
C SER A 41 -15.86 -10.50 1.34
N GLY A 42 -14.54 -10.56 1.17
CA GLY A 42 -13.84 -11.62 0.45
C GLY A 42 -12.99 -11.10 -0.72
N ALA A 43 -12.07 -11.96 -1.19
CA ALA A 43 -11.13 -11.67 -2.27
C ALA A 43 -11.85 -11.26 -3.56
N LYS A 44 -11.32 -10.24 -4.25
CA LYS A 44 -11.86 -9.69 -5.50
C LYS A 44 -10.74 -9.25 -6.43
N ASN A 45 -10.99 -9.33 -7.74
CA ASN A 45 -10.12 -8.71 -8.74
C ASN A 45 -10.40 -7.20 -8.87
N VAL A 46 -9.58 -6.50 -9.63
CA VAL A 46 -9.66 -5.03 -9.75
C VAL A 46 -10.93 -4.59 -10.46
N GLU A 47 -11.45 -5.39 -11.39
CA GLU A 47 -12.68 -5.12 -12.12
C GLU A 47 -13.90 -5.20 -11.19
N GLU A 48 -13.93 -6.17 -10.26
CA GLU A 48 -14.94 -6.30 -9.21
C GLU A 48 -14.90 -5.14 -8.22
N VAL A 49 -13.69 -4.75 -7.78
CA VAL A 49 -13.51 -3.59 -6.90
C VAL A 49 -13.96 -2.31 -7.59
N SER A 50 -13.65 -2.14 -8.88
CA SER A 50 -14.10 -1.00 -9.68
C SER A 50 -15.62 -0.92 -9.76
N ARG A 51 -16.32 -2.04 -10.02
CA ARG A 51 -17.79 -2.08 -10.03
C ARG A 51 -18.41 -1.71 -8.69
N LYS A 52 -17.78 -2.07 -7.57
CA LYS A 52 -18.29 -1.80 -6.22
C LYS A 52 -18.02 -0.38 -5.73
N THR A 53 -16.90 0.20 -6.14
CA THR A 53 -16.42 1.51 -5.64
C THR A 53 -16.70 2.66 -6.59
N GLY A 54 -16.88 2.39 -7.89
CA GLY A 54 -16.96 3.39 -8.94
C GLY A 54 -15.60 3.98 -9.35
N ALA A 55 -14.50 3.60 -8.67
CA ALA A 55 -13.17 4.10 -8.98
C ALA A 55 -12.60 3.46 -10.26
N SER A 56 -11.73 4.20 -10.96
CA SER A 56 -11.15 3.73 -12.22
C SER A 56 -10.28 2.48 -12.03
N ILE A 57 -10.33 1.54 -12.98
CA ILE A 57 -9.51 0.32 -12.97
C ILE A 57 -8.01 0.67 -12.91
N ARG A 58 -7.56 1.69 -13.66
CA ARG A 58 -6.15 2.12 -13.67
C ARG A 58 -5.70 2.56 -12.27
N GLY A 59 -6.48 3.42 -11.62
CA GLY A 59 -6.15 3.92 -10.28
C GLY A 59 -6.17 2.81 -9.23
N LEU A 60 -7.22 1.97 -9.26
CA LEU A 60 -7.33 0.82 -8.36
C LEU A 60 -6.18 -0.16 -8.55
N ARG A 61 -5.77 -0.45 -9.79
CA ARG A 61 -4.64 -1.35 -10.05
C ARG A 61 -3.35 -0.81 -9.44
N ALA A 62 -3.09 0.49 -9.59
CA ALA A 62 -1.92 1.14 -8.99
C ALA A 62 -1.94 1.05 -7.46
N ILE A 63 -3.06 1.43 -6.83
CA ILE A 63 -3.19 1.42 -5.36
C ILE A 63 -3.13 -0.01 -4.81
N MET A 64 -3.86 -0.96 -5.39
CA MET A 64 -3.88 -2.34 -4.92
C MET A 64 -2.51 -3.01 -5.07
N ASN A 65 -1.77 -2.76 -6.16
CA ASN A 65 -0.39 -3.25 -6.29
C ASN A 65 0.54 -2.61 -5.25
N ALA A 66 0.40 -1.31 -5.00
CA ALA A 66 1.19 -0.62 -3.99
C ALA A 66 0.91 -1.19 -2.59
N LEU A 67 -0.35 -1.47 -2.26
CA LEU A 67 -0.74 -2.12 -1.00
C LEU A 67 -0.19 -3.54 -0.87
N VAL A 68 -0.03 -4.28 -1.97
CA VAL A 68 0.67 -5.58 -1.96
C VAL A 68 2.14 -5.38 -1.59
N GLY A 69 2.81 -4.36 -2.14
CA GLY A 69 4.20 -4.02 -1.78
C GLY A 69 4.36 -3.51 -0.34
N LEU A 70 3.29 -2.99 0.27
CA LEU A 70 3.23 -2.62 1.68
C LEU A 70 2.77 -3.77 2.59
N GLU A 71 2.56 -4.96 2.05
CA GLU A 71 2.07 -6.15 2.76
C GLU A 71 0.69 -5.98 3.42
N LEU A 72 -0.10 -5.00 2.97
CA LEU A 72 -1.46 -4.75 3.43
C LEU A 72 -2.52 -5.49 2.61
N LEU A 73 -2.15 -5.95 1.41
CA LEU A 73 -2.96 -6.85 0.59
C LEU A 73 -2.10 -8.02 0.10
N LYS A 74 -2.75 -9.12 -0.25
CA LYS A 74 -2.11 -10.26 -0.92
C LYS A 74 -2.77 -10.49 -2.27
N LYS A 75 -1.94 -10.74 -3.29
CA LYS A 75 -2.42 -11.22 -4.59
C LYS A 75 -2.41 -12.75 -4.58
N SER A 76 -3.58 -13.35 -4.81
CA SER A 76 -3.68 -14.76 -5.17
C SER A 76 -3.56 -14.87 -6.69
N GLY A 77 -2.77 -15.85 -7.16
CA GLY A 77 -2.36 -16.01 -8.57
C GLY A 77 -3.49 -15.89 -9.58
#